data_AF-A0A2S3ZTQ8-F1
#
_entry.id   AF-A0A2S3ZTQ8-F1
#
_cell.length_a   1.000
_cell.length_b   1.000
_cell.length_c   1.000
_cell.angle_alpha   90.00
_cell.angle_beta   90.00
_cell.angle_gamma   90.00
#
_symmetry.space_group_name_H-M   'P 1'
#
loop_
_entity.id
_entity.type
_entity.pdbx_description
1 polymer ?
#
loop_
_entity_poly.entity_id
_entity_poly.type
_entity_poly.pdbx_seq_one_letter_code
_entity_poly.pdbx_strand_id
1 'polypeptide(L)'
;MGRRSWFAGISHFNPNDKAFPSVTVRLPMPTADPMLLTKAAHALAPHIVDGVRYPRAGIMVTDLKPTGNQSPLSFSVNAHEEKHIGTLLEDVSKEYGRGAIGLGAAGVKGGPDWSMKRGMLSPRYTTHWDELPIAKAS
;
A
#
# COMPACT_ATOMS: atom_id res chain seq x y z
N MET A 1 18.50 11.24 -9.74
CA MET A 1 17.22 11.98 -9.91
C MET A 1 16.11 10.93 -9.90
N GLY A 2 15.60 10.58 -8.72
CA GLY A 2 14.77 9.37 -8.52
C GLY A 2 13.39 9.47 -9.16
N ARG A 3 13.00 8.43 -9.91
CA ARG A 3 11.61 8.21 -10.36
C ARG A 3 10.92 7.32 -9.33
N ARG A 4 9.70 7.61 -8.93
CA ARG A 4 8.91 6.68 -8.10
C ARG A 4 7.67 6.30 -8.89
N SER A 5 7.22 5.05 -8.81
CA SER A 5 6.07 4.56 -9.57
C SER A 5 4.97 4.14 -8.60
N TRP A 6 3.74 4.57 -8.87
CA TRP A 6 2.53 4.19 -8.16
C TRP A 6 1.72 3.31 -9.09
N PHE A 7 1.18 2.21 -8.56
CA PHE A 7 0.39 1.27 -9.35
C PHE A 7 -0.87 0.86 -8.60
N ALA A 8 -1.99 0.80 -9.31
CA ALA A 8 -3.15 0.03 -8.87
C ALA A 8 -3.38 -1.06 -9.92
N GLY A 9 -3.50 -2.29 -9.46
CA GLY A 9 -3.68 -3.43 -10.34
C GLY A 9 -4.95 -4.16 -9.97
N ILE A 10 -5.72 -4.58 -10.95
CA ILE A 10 -6.76 -5.59 -10.66
C ILE A 10 -6.16 -6.99 -10.62
N SER A 11 -6.97 -7.96 -10.20
CA SER A 11 -6.63 -9.38 -10.29
C SER A 11 -6.74 -9.84 -11.74
N HIS A 12 -5.79 -10.65 -12.21
CA HIS A 12 -5.85 -11.29 -13.53
C HIS A 12 -7.10 -12.18 -13.70
N PHE A 13 -7.69 -12.62 -12.59
CA PHE A 13 -8.84 -13.51 -12.55
C PHE A 13 -10.22 -12.81 -12.66
N ASN A 14 -10.26 -11.49 -12.92
CA ASN A 14 -11.53 -10.82 -13.24
C ASN A 14 -11.77 -10.86 -14.77
N PRO A 15 -12.75 -11.63 -15.27
CA PRO A 15 -13.00 -11.75 -16.71
C PRO A 15 -13.67 -10.51 -17.31
N ASN A 16 -14.30 -9.65 -16.50
CA ASN A 16 -15.12 -8.53 -17.00
C ASN A 16 -14.36 -7.21 -17.14
N ASP A 17 -13.33 -6.96 -16.32
CA ASP A 17 -12.59 -5.70 -16.32
C ASP A 17 -11.09 -5.95 -16.55
N LYS A 18 -10.46 -5.21 -17.46
CA LYS A 18 -9.01 -5.20 -17.70
C LYS A 18 -8.44 -3.79 -17.49
N ALA A 19 -8.39 -3.31 -16.26
CA ALA A 19 -7.82 -2.01 -15.90
C ALA A 19 -6.63 -2.14 -14.95
N PHE A 20 -5.44 -1.74 -15.39
CA PHE A 20 -4.21 -1.73 -14.59
C PHE A 20 -3.57 -0.33 -14.61
N PRO A 21 -4.22 0.70 -14.03
CA PRO A 21 -3.69 2.05 -14.06
C PRO A 21 -2.39 2.14 -13.26
N SER A 22 -1.38 2.77 -13.85
CA SER A 22 -0.11 3.04 -13.20
C SER A 22 0.38 4.44 -13.58
N VAL A 23 0.96 5.15 -12.62
CA VAL A 23 1.49 6.49 -12.82
C VAL A 23 2.88 6.58 -12.20
N THR A 24 3.80 7.28 -12.84
CA THR A 24 5.15 7.51 -12.28
C THR A 24 5.31 8.99 -12.00
N VAL A 25 5.55 9.34 -10.74
CA VAL A 25 5.78 10.73 -10.30
C VAL A 25 7.23 10.89 -9.86
N ARG A 26 7.85 12.02 -10.21
CA ARG A 26 9.15 12.39 -9.63
C ARG A 26 8.89 13.24 -8.40
N LEU A 27 9.51 12.91 -7.29
CA LEU A 27 9.52 13.82 -6.14
C LEU A 27 10.69 14.79 -6.30
N PRO A 28 10.52 16.04 -5.87
CA PRO A 28 11.56 17.07 -5.99
C PRO A 28 12.82 16.72 -5.17
N MET A 29 12.64 15.95 -4.08
CA MET A 29 13.72 15.50 -3.19
C MET A 29 13.45 14.08 -2.67
N PRO A 30 14.49 13.38 -2.16
CA PRO A 30 14.28 12.23 -1.30
C PRO A 30 13.48 12.64 -0.07
N THR A 31 12.43 11.90 0.28
CA THR A 31 11.61 12.20 1.45
C THR A 31 11.03 10.91 2.02
N ALA A 32 10.88 10.89 3.35
CA ALA A 32 10.18 9.85 4.09
C ALA A 32 8.83 10.36 4.64
N ASP A 33 8.41 11.58 4.31
CA ASP A 33 7.17 12.15 4.81
C ASP A 33 5.93 11.45 4.21
N PRO A 34 5.11 10.78 5.04
CA PRO A 34 3.94 10.05 4.57
C PRO A 34 2.88 10.98 3.94
N MET A 35 2.83 12.27 4.29
CA MET A 35 1.93 13.24 3.68
C MET A 35 2.28 13.51 2.22
N LEU A 36 3.56 13.78 1.94
CA LEU A 36 4.03 14.00 0.57
C LEU A 36 3.87 12.76 -0.30
N LEU A 37 4.14 11.57 0.25
CA LEU A 37 3.93 10.31 -0.45
C LEU A 37 2.45 10.07 -0.78
N THR A 38 1.55 10.37 0.15
CA THR A 38 0.09 10.26 -0.05
C THR A 38 -0.41 11.27 -1.08
N LYS A 39 0.10 12.50 -1.06
CA LYS A 39 -0.23 13.54 -2.04
C LYS A 39 0.27 13.17 -3.43
N ALA A 40 1.46 12.59 -3.54
CA ALA A 40 1.98 12.11 -4.82
C ALA A 40 1.16 10.92 -5.35
N ALA A 41 0.67 10.04 -4.47
CA ALA A 41 -0.19 8.92 -4.86
C ALA A 41 -1.52 9.37 -5.48
N HIS A 42 -2.03 10.55 -5.14
CA HIS A 42 -3.24 11.11 -5.75
C HIS A 42 -3.10 11.37 -7.25
N ALA A 43 -1.89 11.40 -7.81
CA ALA A 43 -1.69 11.45 -9.26
C ALA A 43 -2.31 10.24 -9.99
N LEU A 44 -2.60 9.14 -9.28
CA LEU A 44 -3.26 7.97 -9.85
C LEU A 44 -4.79 8.16 -9.96
N ALA A 45 -5.39 9.06 -9.18
CA ALA A 45 -6.84 9.20 -9.08
C ALA A 45 -7.54 9.44 -10.43
N PRO A 46 -7.03 10.28 -11.36
CA PRO A 46 -7.65 10.48 -12.67
C PRO A 46 -7.63 9.25 -13.58
N HIS A 47 -6.82 8.24 -13.24
CA HIS A 47 -6.70 6.99 -14.01
C HIS A 47 -7.53 5.85 -13.42
N ILE A 48 -8.19 6.08 -12.29
CA ILE A 48 -9.13 5.12 -11.70
C ILE A 48 -10.45 5.19 -12.46
N VAL A 49 -10.94 4.03 -12.90
CA VAL A 49 -12.21 3.92 -13.64
C VAL A 49 -13.33 3.62 -12.65
N ASP A 50 -14.36 4.46 -12.66
CA ASP A 50 -15.54 4.27 -11.83
C ASP A 50 -16.24 2.94 -12.17
N GLY A 51 -16.75 2.26 -11.14
CA GLY A 51 -17.40 0.96 -11.27
C GLY A 51 -16.45 -0.24 -11.30
N VAL A 52 -15.14 -0.04 -11.52
CA VAL A 52 -14.15 -1.12 -11.48
C VAL A 52 -13.68 -1.37 -10.05
N ARG A 53 -13.65 -2.64 -9.63
CA ARG A 53 -13.12 -3.03 -8.31
C ARG A 53 -11.63 -3.33 -8.39
N TYR A 54 -10.83 -2.58 -7.63
CA TYR A 54 -9.38 -2.75 -7.52
C TYR A 54 -9.00 -3.53 -6.25
N PRO A 55 -8.80 -4.87 -6.32
CA PRO A 55 -8.43 -5.68 -5.16
C PRO A 55 -7.03 -5.41 -4.60
N ARG A 56 -6.15 -4.73 -5.36
CA ARG A 56 -4.81 -4.37 -4.91
C ARG A 56 -4.40 -2.99 -5.42
N ALA A 57 -3.70 -2.27 -4.56
CA ALA A 57 -3.01 -1.03 -4.89
C ALA A 57 -1.68 -0.98 -4.13
N GLY A 58 -0.69 -0.29 -4.69
CA GLY A 58 0.64 -0.24 -4.10
C GLY A 58 1.46 0.95 -4.59
N ILE A 59 2.51 1.24 -3.82
CA ILE A 59 3.49 2.26 -4.14
C ILE A 59 4.83 1.54 -4.31
N MET A 60 5.50 1.80 -5.41
CA MET A 60 6.86 1.35 -5.68
C MET A 60 7.80 2.55 -5.58
N VAL A 61 8.53 2.59 -4.47
CA VAL A 61 9.55 3.61 -4.24
C VAL A 61 10.86 3.13 -4.84
N THR A 62 11.44 3.91 -5.76
CA THR A 62 12.78 3.65 -6.29
C THR A 62 13.73 4.79 -5.91
N ASP A 63 15.05 4.56 -6.00
CA ASP A 63 16.10 5.51 -5.58
C ASP A 63 16.03 5.82 -4.07
N LEU A 64 16.00 4.77 -3.24
CA LEU A 64 16.13 4.90 -1.78
C LEU A 64 17.54 5.34 -1.41
N LYS A 65 17.64 6.34 -0.54
CA LYS A 65 18.91 6.87 -0.05
C LYS A 65 18.96 6.82 1.47
N PRO A 66 20.13 6.57 2.08
CA PRO A 66 20.30 6.70 3.52
C PRO A 66 19.97 8.13 4.00
N THR A 67 19.34 8.23 5.16
CA THR A 67 19.06 9.50 5.84
C THR A 67 20.37 10.25 6.11
N GLY A 68 20.37 11.57 5.96
CA GLY A 68 21.54 12.42 6.23
C GLY A 68 22.57 12.50 5.08
N ASN A 69 22.39 11.75 3.99
CA ASN A 69 23.37 11.72 2.89
C ASN A 69 23.19 12.88 1.88
N GLN A 70 22.16 13.72 2.05
CA GLN A 70 21.96 14.97 1.30
C GLN A 70 21.36 16.01 2.24
N SER A 71 22.12 17.07 2.54
CA SER A 71 21.54 18.25 3.18
C SER A 71 20.64 18.95 2.16
N PRO A 72 19.35 19.18 2.45
CA PRO A 72 18.51 19.99 1.57
C PRO A 72 19.18 21.35 1.39
N LEU A 73 19.23 21.84 0.15
CA LEU A 73 19.56 23.25 -0.07
C LEU A 73 18.51 24.09 0.67
N SER A 74 18.90 25.23 1.25
CA SER A 74 18.07 26.04 2.16
C SER A 74 16.69 26.46 1.60
N PHE A 75 16.52 26.47 0.28
CA PHE A 75 15.27 26.77 -0.42
C PHE A 75 14.41 25.52 -0.73
N SER A 76 14.91 24.32 -0.45
CA SER A 76 14.29 23.02 -0.71
C SER A 76 13.87 22.30 0.56
N VAL A 77 13.86 22.99 1.71
CA VAL A 77 13.41 22.40 2.97
C VAL A 77 11.91 22.13 2.88
N ASN A 78 11.52 20.86 2.97
CA ASN A 78 10.12 20.51 3.09
C ASN A 78 9.66 20.89 4.50
N ALA A 79 8.90 21.98 4.61
CA ALA A 79 8.31 22.44 5.89
C ALA A 79 7.42 21.38 6.57
N HIS A 80 7.05 20.31 5.86
CA HIS A 80 6.35 19.17 6.43
C HIS A 80 7.27 18.13 7.08
N GLU A 81 8.52 17.96 6.64
CA GLU A 81 9.48 17.06 7.32
C GLU A 81 9.84 17.59 8.72
N GLU A 82 9.90 18.91 8.90
CA GLU A 82 10.14 19.54 10.21
C GLU A 82 9.03 19.26 11.23
N LYS A 83 7.82 18.88 10.78
CA LYS A 83 6.69 18.61 11.66
C LYS A 83 6.70 17.21 12.26
N HIS A 84 7.69 16.37 11.93
CA HIS A 84 7.87 15.03 12.48
C HIS A 84 6.60 14.15 12.42
N ILE A 85 5.76 14.37 11.41
CA ILE A 85 4.45 13.70 11.26
C ILE A 85 4.61 12.19 11.15
N GLY A 86 5.66 11.74 10.44
CA GLY A 86 5.99 10.31 10.32
C GLY A 86 6.26 9.67 11.68
N THR A 87 7.12 10.30 12.50
CA THR A 87 7.45 9.81 13.85
C THR A 87 6.23 9.78 14.75
N LEU A 88 5.40 10.83 14.72
CA LEU A 88 4.16 10.88 15.51
C LEU A 88 3.17 9.77 15.12
N LEU A 89 3.03 9.48 13.81
CA LEU A 89 2.23 8.35 13.33
C LEU A 89 2.74 7.00 13.85
N GLU A 90 4.07 6.82 13.87
CA GLU A 90 4.72 5.61 14.37
C GLU A 90 4.54 5.45 15.88
N ASP A 91 4.73 6.51 16.66
CA ASP A 91 4.59 6.49 18.12
C ASP A 91 3.17 6.11 18.54
N VAL A 92 2.16 6.74 17.94
CA VAL A 92 0.75 6.41 18.22
C VAL A 92 0.43 4.97 17.78
N SER A 93 0.94 4.53 16.64
CA SER A 93 0.74 3.15 16.17
C SER A 93 1.40 2.12 17.10
N LYS A 94 2.51 2.48 17.74
CA LYS A 94 3.23 1.62 18.69
C LYS A 94 2.48 1.52 20.02
N GLU A 95 1.88 2.61 20.48
CA GLU A 95 1.16 2.67 21.75
C GLU A 95 -0.25 2.07 21.65
N TYR A 96 -1.00 2.42 20.60
CA TYR A 96 -2.42 2.07 20.46
C TYR A 96 -2.70 0.93 19.46
N GLY A 97 -1.65 0.40 18.83
CA GLY A 97 -1.74 -0.68 17.86
C GLY A 97 -1.84 -0.20 16.41
N ARG A 98 -1.54 -1.12 15.48
CA ARG A 98 -1.53 -0.85 14.04
C ARG A 98 -2.93 -0.44 13.57
N GLY A 99 -3.02 0.70 12.88
CA GLY A 99 -4.29 1.23 12.38
C GLY A 99 -5.08 2.04 13.41
N ALA A 100 -4.48 2.36 14.58
CA ALA A 100 -5.09 3.28 15.55
C ALA A 100 -5.34 4.68 14.97
N ILE A 101 -4.40 5.15 14.13
CA ILE A 101 -4.52 6.35 13.32
C ILE A 101 -3.95 6.11 11.92
N GLY A 102 -4.30 6.97 10.98
CA GLY A 102 -3.83 6.89 9.60
C GLY A 102 -4.13 8.18 8.83
N LEU A 103 -3.75 8.21 7.56
CA LEU A 103 -3.92 9.38 6.70
C LEU A 103 -5.21 9.30 5.88
N GLY A 104 -5.99 10.38 5.88
CA GLY A 104 -7.24 10.48 5.12
C GLY A 104 -8.23 9.37 5.48
N ALA A 105 -8.85 8.75 4.47
CA ALA A 105 -9.81 7.67 4.67
C ALA A 105 -9.20 6.41 5.33
N ALA A 106 -7.87 6.22 5.22
CA ALA A 106 -7.19 5.10 5.87
C ALA A 106 -7.05 5.29 7.40
N GLY A 107 -7.28 6.50 7.91
CA GLY A 107 -7.24 6.81 9.36
C GLY A 107 -8.58 6.77 10.06
N VAL A 108 -9.69 6.52 9.35
CA VAL A 108 -11.01 6.42 9.96
C VAL A 108 -11.14 5.07 10.67
N LYS A 109 -11.42 5.09 11.98
CA LYS A 109 -11.71 3.89 12.77
C LYS A 109 -12.81 3.07 12.09
N GLY A 110 -12.47 1.85 11.68
CA GLY A 110 -13.36 0.97 10.91
C GLY A 110 -13.02 0.87 9.42
N GLY A 111 -11.77 1.17 9.01
CA GLY A 111 -11.26 0.83 7.68
C GLY A 111 -11.59 -0.62 7.27
N PRO A 112 -11.53 -0.98 5.97
CA PRO A 112 -12.01 -2.27 5.50
C PRO A 112 -11.41 -3.38 6.34
N ASP A 113 -12.25 -4.30 6.84
CA ASP A 113 -11.77 -5.48 7.54
C ASP A 113 -11.09 -6.39 6.49
N TRP A 114 -9.81 -6.11 6.23
CA TRP A 114 -8.97 -6.85 5.30
C TRP A 114 -8.74 -8.25 5.88
N SER A 115 -9.75 -9.10 5.74
CA SER A 115 -9.67 -10.50 6.07
C SER A 115 -9.19 -11.29 4.86
N MET A 116 -8.37 -12.31 5.11
CA MET A 116 -8.02 -13.26 4.04
C MET A 116 -9.29 -13.94 3.53
N LYS A 117 -9.61 -13.75 2.25
CA LYS A 117 -10.66 -14.51 1.57
C LYS A 117 -10.16 -15.93 1.25
N ARG A 118 -10.34 -16.86 2.19
CA ARG A 118 -9.93 -18.28 2.07
C ARG A 118 -10.98 -19.19 1.39
N GLY A 119 -11.95 -18.63 0.67
CA GLY A 119 -13.05 -19.40 0.06
C GLY A 119 -12.64 -20.38 -1.05
N MET A 120 -11.37 -20.35 -1.48
CA MET A 120 -10.79 -21.28 -2.46
C MET A 120 -9.59 -22.04 -1.89
N LEU A 121 -9.46 -22.13 -0.56
CA LEU A 121 -8.42 -22.92 0.06
C LEU A 121 -8.68 -24.40 -0.24
N SER A 122 -7.69 -25.13 -0.76
CA SER A 122 -7.76 -26.58 -0.78
C SER A 122 -7.83 -27.11 0.65
N PRO A 123 -8.43 -28.30 0.88
CA PRO A 123 -8.32 -28.93 2.19
C PRO A 123 -6.86 -29.11 2.61
N ARG A 124 -6.65 -29.13 3.91
CA ARG A 124 -5.37 -29.15 4.62
C ARG A 124 -4.76 -30.56 4.61
N TYR A 125 -4.68 -31.19 3.44
CA TYR A 125 -4.24 -32.58 3.28
C TYR A 125 -2.88 -32.88 3.94
N THR A 126 -1.98 -31.90 4.02
CA THR A 126 -0.63 -32.07 4.59
C THR A 126 -0.55 -31.73 6.07
N THR A 127 -1.57 -31.08 6.64
CA THR A 127 -1.54 -30.59 8.04
C THR A 127 -2.74 -31.05 8.87
N HIS A 128 -3.73 -31.71 8.27
CA HIS A 128 -4.93 -32.20 8.93
C HIS A 128 -5.35 -33.56 8.36
N TRP A 129 -5.13 -34.63 9.12
CA TRP A 129 -5.37 -36.01 8.67
C TRP A 129 -6.85 -36.28 8.35
N ASP A 130 -7.79 -35.65 9.06
CA ASP A 130 -9.23 -35.81 8.82
C ASP A 130 -9.71 -35.27 7.47
N GLU A 131 -8.87 -34.48 6.79
CA GLU A 131 -9.21 -33.89 5.50
C GLU A 131 -8.68 -34.73 4.31
N LEU A 132 -8.01 -35.86 4.57
CA LEU A 132 -7.46 -36.71 3.50
C LEU A 132 -8.56 -37.42 2.68
N PRO A 133 -8.39 -37.52 1.35
CA PRO A 133 -9.33 -38.23 0.50
C PRO A 133 -9.32 -39.74 0.78
N ILE A 134 -10.51 -40.35 0.89
CA ILE A 134 -10.67 -41.79 1.08
C ILE A 134 -10.56 -42.48 -0.28
N ALA A 135 -9.50 -43.27 -0.48
CA ALA A 135 -9.38 -44.13 -1.64
C ALA A 135 -10.25 -45.39 -1.46
N LYS A 136 -11.06 -45.72 -2.47
CA LYS A 136 -11.78 -47.01 -2.55
C LYS A 136 -11.14 -47.86 -3.63
N ALA A 137 -10.80 -49.10 -3.30
CA ALA A 137 -10.39 -50.09 -4.28
C ALA A 137 -11.62 -50.86 -4.77
N SER A 138 -11.73 -51.05 -6.09
CA SER A 138 -12.71 -51.93 -6.75
C SER A 138 -12.16 -53.35 -6.87
#